data_AF-A0A2G8SZ70-F1
#
_entry.id   AF-A0A2G8SZ70-F1
#
_cell.length_a   1.000
_cell.length_b   1.000
_cell.length_c   1.000
_cell.angle_alpha   90.00
_cell.angle_beta   90.00
_cell.angle_gamma   90.00
#
_symmetry.space_group_name_H-M   'P 1'
#
loop_
_entity.id
_entity.type
_entity.pdbx_description
1 polymer ?
#
loop_
_entity_poly.entity_id
_entity_poly.type
_entity_poly.pdbx_seq_one_letter_code
_entity_poly.pdbx_strand_id
1 'polypeptide(L)' 'MSIRQLQVLVNNALVGTLRDENDLWQFTYAEGWRESARGFDLSPGLSRKTQHHADGATSRPVQ' A
#
# COMPACT_ATOMS: atom_id res chain seq x y z
N MET A 1 -12.20 14.25 9.22
CA MET A 1 -12.61 13.14 8.33
C MET A 1 -12.08 11.85 8.92
N SER A 2 -12.81 10.73 8.79
CA SER A 2 -12.34 9.42 9.27
C SER A 2 -11.52 8.75 8.17
N ILE A 3 -10.33 8.25 8.52
CA ILE A 3 -9.44 7.53 7.59
C ILE A 3 -10.02 6.13 7.38
N ARG A 4 -10.26 5.75 6.13
CA ARG A 4 -10.66 4.38 5.77
C ARG A 4 -9.41 3.54 5.56
N GLN A 5 -9.41 2.32 6.06
CA GLN A 5 -8.27 1.41 5.90
C GLN A 5 -8.73 -0.02 5.63
N LEU A 6 -7.93 -0.72 4.82
CA LEU A 6 -8.07 -2.14 4.52
C LEU A 6 -6.75 -2.85 4.81
N GLN A 7 -6.82 -3.99 5.48
CA GLN A 7 -5.68 -4.90 5.60
C GLN A 7 -5.56 -5.71 4.31
N VAL A 8 -4.35 -5.75 3.75
CA VAL A 8 -4.03 -6.58 2.59
C VAL A 8 -3.38 -7.85 3.09
N LEU A 9 -4.00 -9.00 2.81
CA LEU A 9 -3.50 -10.31 3.18
C LEU A 9 -3.24 -11.15 1.93
N VAL A 10 -2.17 -11.94 1.97
CA VAL A 10 -1.95 -13.05 1.04
C VAL A 10 -2.02 -14.33 1.84
N ASN A 11 -3.03 -15.16 1.53
CA ASN A 11 -3.47 -16.25 2.39
C ASN A 11 -3.83 -15.72 3.79
N ASN A 12 -2.95 -15.90 4.76
CA ASN A 12 -3.11 -15.42 6.15
C ASN A 12 -1.98 -14.51 6.61
N ALA A 13 -1.06 -14.14 5.72
CA ALA A 13 0.05 -13.25 6.04
C ALA A 13 -0.35 -11.79 5.76
N LEU A 14 -0.17 -10.92 6.75
CA LEU A 14 -0.35 -9.48 6.58
C LEU A 14 0.75 -8.94 5.67
N VAL A 15 0.35 -8.47 4.49
CA VAL A 15 1.25 -7.86 3.51
C VAL A 15 1.42 -6.37 3.77
N GLY A 16 0.35 -5.70 4.18
CA GLY A 16 0.35 -4.26 4.38
C GLY A 16 -1.03 -3.70 4.64
N THR A 17 -1.13 -2.38 4.64
CA THR A 17 -2.37 -1.63 4.83
C THR A 17 -2.58 -0.68 3.66
N LEU A 18 -3.75 -0.73 3.05
CA LEU A 18 -4.23 0.27 2.11
C LEU A 18 -5.05 1.30 2.88
N ARG A 19 -4.75 2.59 2.69
CA ARG A 19 -5.42 3.72 3.32
C ARG A 19 -5.97 4.64 2.25
N ASP A 20 -7.14 5.17 2.53
CA ASP A 20 -7.69 6.31 1.82
C ASP A 20 -7.59 7.52 2.74
N GLU A 21 -6.72 8.45 2.36
CA GLU A 21 -6.43 9.67 3.10
C GLU A 21 -6.41 10.86 2.13
N ASN A 22 -7.26 11.86 2.38
CA ASN A 22 -7.38 13.07 1.55
C ASN A 22 -7.66 12.76 0.07
N ASP A 23 -8.59 11.83 -0.20
CA ASP A 23 -8.93 11.31 -1.54
C ASP A 23 -7.73 10.71 -2.29
N LEU A 24 -6.69 10.30 -1.57
CA LEU A 24 -5.52 9.63 -2.11
C LEU A 24 -5.39 8.23 -1.51
N TRP A 25 -5.16 7.27 -2.39
CA TRP A 25 -4.80 5.93 -1.98
C TRP A 25 -3.34 5.90 -1.59
N GLN A 26 -3.09 5.30 -0.43
CA GLN A 26 -1.76 5.06 0.09
C GLN A 26 -1.63 3.59 0.51
N PHE A 27 -0.57 2.92 0.08
CA PHE A 27 -0.26 1.56 0.47
C PHE A 27 1.04 1.50 1.26
N THR A 28 0.99 0.91 2.46
CA THR A 28 2.16 0.69 3.30
C THR A 28 2.37 -0.79 3.52
N TYR A 29 3.53 -1.31 3.12
CA TYR A 29 3.92 -2.68 3.41
C TYR A 29 4.14 -2.89 4.91
N ALA A 30 3.72 -4.04 5.42
CA ALA A 30 4.06 -4.51 6.75
C ALA A 30 5.54 -4.92 6.78
N GLU A 31 6.24 -4.57 7.85
CA GLU A 31 7.67 -4.89 8.03
C GLU A 31 7.94 -6.39 7.88
N GLY A 32 7.13 -7.21 8.55
CA GLY A 32 7.22 -8.67 8.45
C GLY A 32 7.07 -9.22 7.04
N TRP A 33 6.36 -8.54 6.13
CA TRP A 33 6.30 -8.94 4.72
C TRP A 33 7.51 -8.46 3.92
N ARG A 34 7.99 -7.23 4.18
CA ARG A 34 9.18 -6.68 3.50
C ARG A 34 10.41 -7.52 3.77
N GLU A 35 10.61 -7.90 5.02
CA GLU A 35 11.79 -8.63 5.50
C GLU A 35 11.68 -10.14 5.29
N SER A 36 10.48 -10.66 5.07
CA SER A 36 10.29 -12.08 4.83
C SER A 36 10.98 -12.55 3.55
N ALA A 37 11.73 -13.64 3.65
CA ALA A 37 12.27 -14.36 2.50
C ALA A 37 11.18 -14.87 1.54
N ARG A 38 9.94 -15.03 2.03
CA ARG A 38 8.75 -15.40 1.22
C ARG A 38 7.97 -14.18 0.73
N GLY A 39 8.32 -12.98 1.20
CA GLY A 39 7.71 -11.75 0.74
C GLY A 39 8.09 -11.44 -0.71
N PHE A 40 7.18 -10.79 -1.41
CA PHE A 40 7.37 -10.33 -2.79
C PHE A 40 6.66 -9.01 -3.03
N ASP A 41 7.03 -8.34 -4.12
CA ASP A 41 6.41 -7.10 -4.58
C ASP A 41 5.01 -7.41 -5.13
N LEU A 42 3.97 -6.73 -4.65
CA LEU A 42 2.58 -6.97 -5.09
C LEU A 42 2.37 -6.67 -6.57
N SER A 43 3.16 -5.76 -7.13
CA SER A 43 3.21 -5.45 -8.55
C SER A 43 4.56 -4.81 -8.89
N PRO A 44 4.95 -4.74 -10.18
CA PRO A 44 6.18 -4.04 -10.58
C PRO A 44 6.26 -2.58 -10.13
N GLY A 45 5.11 -1.89 -10.00
CA GLY A 45 5.03 -0.51 -9.54
C GLY A 45 5.02 -0.35 -8.01
N LEU A 46 4.85 -1.43 -7.26
CA LEU A 46 4.76 -1.43 -5.81
C LEU A 46 5.94 -2.18 -5.20
N SER A 47 7.17 -1.74 -5.47
CA SER A 47 8.33 -2.45 -4.90
C SER A 47 8.31 -2.43 -3.38
N ARG A 48 8.51 -3.58 -2.73
CA ARG A 48 8.55 -3.72 -1.27
C ARG A 48 9.78 -3.07 -0.63
N LYS A 49 10.79 -2.73 -1.44
CA LYS A 49 11.92 -1.90 -0.99
C LYS A 49 11.42 -0.52 -0.56
N THR A 50 10.43 0.01 -1.25
CA THR A 50 9.71 1.23 -0.86
C THR A 50 8.61 0.85 0.12
N GLN A 51 8.74 1.29 1.37
CA GLN A 51 7.80 0.95 2.43
C GLN A 51 6.39 1.49 2.16
N HIS A 52 6.32 2.70 1.64
CA HIS A 52 5.11 3.49 1.52
C HIS A 52 4.97 4.01 0.09
N HIS A 53 3.83 3.70 -0.52
CA HIS A 53 3.44 4.14 -1.85
C HIS A 53 2.24 5.05 -1.70
N ALA A 54 2.37 6.29 -2.12
CA ALA A 54 1.25 7.22 -2.22
C ALA A 54 0.93 7.44 -3.69
N ASP A 55 -0.36 7.45 -4.04
CA ASP A 55 -0.78 7.84 -5.38
C ASP A 55 -0.29 9.28 -5.66
N GLY A 56 0.49 9.42 -6.73
CA GLY A 56 0.95 10.71 -7.20
C GLY A 56 -0.23 11.41 -7.86
N ALA A 57 -0.90 12.29 -7.11
CA ALA A 57 -2.07 13.06 -7.51
C ALA A 57 -1.89 14.00 -8.74
N THR A 58 -1.00 13.70 -9.68
CA THR A 58 -0.41 14.66 -10.60
C THR A 58 -1.30 15.04 -11.79
N SER A 59 -2.45 14.38 -12.00
CA SER A 59 -3.42 14.80 -13.02
C SER A 59 -4.86 14.56 -12.56
N ARG A 60 -5.51 15.64 -12.10
CA ARG A 60 -6.93 15.68 -11.72
C ARG A 60 -7.64 16.82 -12.47
N PRO A 61 -8.01 16.63 -13.76
CA PRO A 61 -8.61 17.70 -14.55
C PRO A 61 -10.09 18.00 -14.21
N VAL A 62 -10.80 17.07 -13.56
CA VAL A 62 -12.10 17.28 -12.90
C VAL A 62 -12.20 16.25 -11.77
N GLN A 63 -12.56 16.66 -10.55
CA GLN A 63 -12.99 15.76 -9.46
C GLN A 63 -14.51 15.85 -9.30
#